data_AF-A0AAU6QM36-F1
#
_entry.id   AF-A0AAU6QM36-F1
#
_cell.length_a   1.000
_cell.length_b   1.000
_cell.length_c   1.000
_cell.angle_alpha   90.00
_cell.angle_beta   90.00
_cell.angle_gamma   90.00
#
_symmetry.space_group_name_H-M   'P 1'
#
loop_
_entity.id
_entity.type
_entity.pdbx_description
1 polymer ?
#
loop_
_entity_poly.entity_id
_entity_poly.type
_entity_poly.pdbx_seq_one_letter_code
_entity_poly.pdbx_strand_id
1 'polypeptide(L)'
;MRQYFSPYRTFGSMGQHIAGCCNGARVLYEVWTKIPNRTLHIHTPEELEAELGRRLKTLRVHKNLDQAPVWARASISVSSLSKLENGGGSSLRTLIRVLRVLGRETWLETIAPVATINPEMMVPRQRASKLRLKRPDR
;
A
#
# COMPACT_ATOMS: atom_id res chain seq x y z
N MET A 1 -11.95 22.09 -19.75
CA MET A 1 -10.79 21.81 -20.64
C MET A 1 -9.52 21.86 -19.81
N ARG A 2 -8.99 20.71 -19.37
CA ARG A 2 -7.63 20.58 -18.83
C ARG A 2 -6.98 19.44 -19.58
N GLN A 3 -5.94 19.80 -20.34
CA GLN A 3 -5.14 18.87 -21.15
C GLN A 3 -4.28 18.03 -20.20
N TYR A 4 -4.44 16.72 -20.27
CA TYR A 4 -3.55 15.74 -19.64
C TYR A 4 -2.29 15.61 -20.50
N PHE A 5 -1.14 15.86 -19.90
CA PHE A 5 0.16 15.62 -20.52
C PHE A 5 0.43 14.11 -20.52
N SER A 6 0.48 13.52 -21.71
CA SER A 6 0.80 12.10 -21.95
C SER A 6 2.31 11.89 -21.90
N PRO A 7 2.85 10.91 -21.13
CA PRO A 7 4.29 10.65 -21.07
C PRO A 7 4.80 9.66 -22.12
N TYR A 8 4.01 9.27 -23.13
CA TYR A 8 4.44 8.30 -24.13
C TYR A 8 4.26 8.81 -25.58
N ARG A 9 5.21 9.65 -26.00
CA ARG A 9 5.52 10.06 -27.39
C ARG A 9 6.95 10.64 -27.31
N THR A 10 7.99 10.26 -28.05
CA THR A 10 8.22 9.41 -29.22
C THR A 10 9.74 9.14 -29.25
N PHE A 11 10.18 7.88 -29.27
CA PHE A 11 11.45 7.49 -29.91
C PHE A 11 11.01 6.34 -30.84
N GLY A 12 10.86 6.54 -32.15
CA GLY A 12 11.91 7.02 -33.03
C GLY A 12 12.56 5.77 -33.65
N SER A 13 11.90 5.23 -34.66
CA SER A 13 12.43 4.20 -35.55
C SER A 13 13.74 4.70 -36.17
N MET A 14 14.89 4.13 -35.79
CA MET A 14 16.13 4.22 -36.55
C MET A 14 16.92 2.94 -36.34
N GLY A 15 17.30 2.32 -37.46
CA GLY A 15 17.75 0.94 -37.52
C GLY A 15 19.18 0.67 -37.04
N GLN A 16 19.38 -0.63 -36.82
CA GLN A 16 20.57 -1.44 -37.07
C GLN A 16 21.85 -1.19 -36.27
N HIS A 17 22.55 -2.31 -36.06
CA HIS A 17 23.94 -2.45 -35.64
C HIS A 17 24.27 -2.29 -34.15
N ILE A 18 23.89 -3.28 -33.34
CA ILE A 18 24.85 -3.86 -32.39
C ILE A 18 24.60 -5.37 -32.29
N ALA A 19 25.40 -6.12 -33.04
CA ALA A 19 25.61 -7.54 -32.81
C ALA A 19 26.49 -7.70 -31.56
N GLY A 20 26.14 -8.66 -30.70
CA GLY A 20 27.08 -9.25 -29.76
C GLY A 20 26.82 -8.91 -28.29
N CYS A 21 26.60 -9.98 -27.52
CA CYS A 21 26.82 -10.07 -26.08
C CYS A 21 25.74 -9.42 -25.19
N CYS A 22 24.76 -10.24 -24.76
CA CYS A 22 24.44 -10.49 -23.34
C CYS A 22 23.25 -11.46 -23.23
N ASN A 23 23.53 -12.74 -22.93
CA ASN A 23 22.54 -13.74 -22.49
C ASN A 23 22.03 -13.44 -21.06
N GLY A 24 21.57 -12.21 -20.80
CA GLY A 24 21.12 -11.76 -19.48
C GLY A 24 19.86 -10.88 -19.49
N ALA A 25 19.43 -10.40 -20.66
CA ALA A 25 18.26 -9.52 -20.77
C ALA A 25 16.90 -10.25 -20.73
N ARG A 26 16.89 -11.59 -20.63
CA ARG A 26 15.65 -12.38 -20.66
C ARG A 26 14.95 -12.49 -19.31
N VAL A 27 15.67 -12.35 -18.20
CA VAL A 27 15.10 -12.61 -16.85
C VAL A 27 14.44 -11.36 -16.25
N LEU A 28 14.74 -10.16 -16.76
CA LEU A 28 14.22 -8.91 -16.21
C LEU A 28 12.82 -8.52 -16.73
N TYR A 29 12.35 -9.06 -17.85
CA TYR A 29 10.98 -8.79 -18.32
C TYR A 29 9.94 -9.78 -17.79
N GLU A 30 10.33 -10.96 -17.30
CA GLU A 30 9.39 -11.99 -16.81
C GLU A 30 8.91 -11.74 -15.36
N VAL A 31 9.63 -10.93 -14.57
CA VAL A 31 9.25 -10.62 -13.18
C VAL A 31 8.29 -9.42 -13.10
N TRP A 32 8.40 -8.45 -14.02
CA TRP A 32 7.57 -7.23 -14.01
C TRP A 32 6.15 -7.43 -14.59
N THR A 33 5.83 -8.62 -15.12
CA THR A 33 4.49 -8.99 -15.58
C THR A 33 3.65 -9.70 -14.52
N LYS A 34 4.23 -9.97 -13.33
CA LYS A 34 3.58 -10.63 -12.19
C LYS A 34 3.29 -9.71 -11.00
N ILE A 35 3.26 -8.40 -11.22
CA ILE A 35 2.58 -7.51 -10.27
C ILE A 35 1.10 -7.66 -10.61
N PRO A 36 0.27 -8.34 -9.79
CA PRO A 36 -1.16 -8.36 -10.05
C PRO A 36 -1.60 -6.91 -10.10
N ASN A 37 -2.21 -6.52 -11.21
CA ASN A 37 -2.95 -5.27 -11.34
C ASN A 37 -3.81 -5.13 -10.08
N ARG A 38 -3.32 -4.36 -9.12
CA ARG A 38 -4.12 -3.87 -8.00
C ARG A 38 -5.10 -2.94 -8.68
N THR A 39 -6.20 -3.51 -9.13
CA THR A 39 -7.41 -2.81 -9.56
C THR A 39 -7.56 -1.62 -8.63
N LEU A 40 -7.31 -0.42 -9.17
CA LEU A 40 -7.52 0.84 -8.48
C LEU A 40 -9.03 0.93 -8.25
N HIS A 41 -9.52 0.29 -7.19
CA HIS A 41 -10.89 0.43 -6.76
C HIS A 41 -11.01 1.87 -6.25
N ILE A 42 -11.54 2.75 -7.09
CA ILE A 42 -11.89 4.11 -6.72
C ILE A 42 -13.19 4.00 -5.91
N HIS A 43 -13.07 3.77 -4.62
CA HIS A 43 -14.21 3.80 -3.70
C HIS A 43 -14.52 5.25 -3.32
N THR A 44 -15.80 5.59 -3.24
CA THR A 44 -16.18 6.85 -2.60
C THR A 44 -15.96 6.76 -1.09
N PRO A 45 -15.80 7.89 -0.38
CA PRO A 45 -15.68 7.89 1.07
C PRO A 45 -16.83 7.14 1.76
N GLU A 46 -18.06 7.31 1.26
CA GLU A 46 -19.27 6.68 1.81
C GLU A 46 -19.26 5.16 1.64
N GLU A 47 -18.76 4.67 0.50
CA GLU A 47 -18.59 3.23 0.26
C GLU A 47 -17.56 2.62 1.24
N LEU A 48 -16.46 3.33 1.47
CA LEU A 48 -15.43 2.92 2.42
C LEU A 48 -15.96 2.91 3.86
N GLU A 49 -16.74 3.92 4.24
CA GLU A 49 -17.38 3.98 5.55
C GLU A 49 -18.39 2.85 5.75
N ALA A 50 -19.20 2.54 4.74
CA ALA A 50 -20.15 1.45 4.77
C ALA A 50 -19.45 0.08 4.89
N GLU A 51 -18.38 -0.13 4.13
CA GLU A 51 -17.60 -1.37 4.22
C GLU A 51 -16.89 -1.51 5.57
N LEU A 52 -16.32 -0.41 6.08
CA LEU A 52 -15.73 -0.37 7.42
C LEU A 52 -16.75 -0.70 8.51
N GLY A 53 -17.94 -0.09 8.44
CA GLY A 53 -19.04 -0.33 9.37
C GLY A 53 -19.50 -1.79 9.36
N ARG A 54 -19.67 -2.38 8.17
CA ARG A 54 -19.99 -3.81 8.02
C ARG A 54 -18.95 -4.71 8.66
N ARG A 55 -17.65 -4.41 8.47
CA ARG A 55 -16.55 -5.18 9.09
C ARG A 55 -16.57 -5.08 10.62
N LEU A 56 -16.83 -3.89 11.17
CA LEU A 56 -16.96 -3.70 12.61
C LEU A 56 -18.14 -4.49 13.18
N LYS A 57 -19.30 -4.44 12.52
CA LYS A 57 -20.48 -5.23 12.91
C LYS A 57 -20.18 -6.73 12.89
N THR A 58 -19.52 -7.20 11.83
CA THR A 58 -19.11 -8.60 11.68
C THR A 58 -18.16 -9.00 12.81
N LEU A 59 -17.15 -8.19 13.10
CA LEU A 59 -16.22 -8.42 14.21
C LEU A 59 -16.93 -8.47 15.58
N ARG A 60 -17.91 -7.60 15.79
CA ARG A 60 -18.74 -7.61 17.02
C ARG A 60 -19.53 -8.91 17.13
N VAL A 61 -20.21 -9.33 16.06
CA VAL A 61 -20.99 -10.58 16.02
C VAL A 61 -20.10 -11.80 16.23
N HIS A 62 -18.90 -11.84 15.63
CA HIS A 62 -17.93 -12.92 15.86
C HIS A 62 -17.46 -13.04 17.32
N LYS A 63 -17.49 -11.94 18.09
CA LYS A 63 -17.20 -11.94 19.52
C LYS A 63 -18.44 -12.24 20.38
N ASN A 64 -19.57 -12.53 19.76
CA ASN A 64 -20.86 -12.76 20.41
C ASN A 64 -21.26 -11.59 21.35
N LEU A 65 -20.99 -10.35 20.92
CA LEU A 65 -21.29 -9.14 21.68
C LEU A 65 -22.52 -8.43 21.10
N ASP A 66 -23.47 -8.08 21.96
CA ASP A 66 -24.55 -7.17 21.58
C ASP A 66 -24.07 -5.72 21.47
N GLN A 67 -24.89 -4.85 20.88
CA GLN A 67 -24.57 -3.42 20.80
C GLN A 67 -24.55 -2.78 22.20
N ALA A 68 -25.45 -3.20 23.10
CA ALA A 68 -25.57 -2.74 24.49
C ALA A 68 -24.24 -2.64 25.27
N PRO A 69 -23.51 -3.76 25.46
CA PRO A 69 -22.24 -3.73 26.17
C PRO A 69 -21.17 -2.91 25.45
N VAL A 70 -21.22 -2.80 24.12
CA VAL A 70 -20.18 -2.10 23.34
C VAL A 70 -20.31 -0.59 23.49
N TRP A 71 -21.51 -0.01 23.27
CA TRP A 71 -21.67 1.44 23.40
C TRP A 71 -21.52 1.91 24.85
N ALA A 72 -21.92 1.09 25.81
CA ALA A 72 -21.73 1.39 27.24
C ALA A 72 -20.24 1.45 27.61
N ARG A 73 -19.45 0.43 27.23
CA ARG A 73 -18.00 0.40 27.49
C ARG A 73 -17.22 1.46 26.72
N ALA A 74 -17.66 1.79 25.51
CA ALA A 74 -17.05 2.84 24.70
C ALA A 74 -17.45 4.26 25.16
N SER A 75 -18.42 4.38 26.08
CA SER A 75 -18.99 5.65 26.52
C SER A 75 -19.47 6.51 25.34
N ILE A 76 -20.26 5.90 24.46
CA ILE A 76 -20.88 6.54 23.28
C ILE A 76 -22.39 6.28 23.29
N SER A 77 -23.14 7.05 22.50
CA SER A 77 -24.58 6.82 22.36
C SER A 77 -24.87 5.58 21.50
N VAL A 78 -26.05 4.98 21.70
CA VAL A 78 -26.58 3.89 20.87
C VAL A 78 -26.62 4.30 19.40
N SER A 79 -27.04 5.53 19.13
CA SER A 79 -27.13 6.08 17.77
C SER A 79 -25.76 6.22 17.10
N SER A 80 -24.71 6.57 17.86
CA SER A 80 -23.35 6.64 17.32
C SER A 80 -22.81 5.27 16.92
N LEU A 81 -23.04 4.24 17.73
CA LEU A 81 -22.62 2.87 17.38
C LEU A 81 -23.41 2.35 16.17
N SER A 82 -24.72 2.58 16.14
CA SER A 82 -25.57 2.18 15.01
C SER A 82 -25.18 2.88 13.70
N LYS A 83 -24.94 4.20 13.74
CA LYS A 83 -24.46 4.95 12.57
C LYS A 83 -23.12 4.42 12.07
N LEU A 84 -22.17 4.16 12.98
CA LEU A 84 -20.86 3.61 12.62
C LEU A 84 -20.98 2.23 11.95
N GLU A 85 -21.81 1.33 12.49
CA GLU A 85 -22.01 -0.02 11.92
C GLU A 85 -22.75 0.00 10.56
N ASN A 86 -23.57 1.01 10.32
CA ASN A 86 -24.34 1.16 9.08
C ASN A 86 -23.64 2.04 8.02
N GLY A 87 -22.46 2.61 8.31
CA GLY A 87 -21.74 3.47 7.37
C GLY A 87 -22.28 4.90 7.26
N GLY A 88 -23.03 5.38 8.26
CA GLY A 88 -23.57 6.74 8.30
C GLY A 88 -22.58 7.80 8.80
N GLY A 89 -21.28 7.52 8.74
CA GLY A 89 -20.22 8.36 9.27
C GLY A 89 -20.12 8.38 10.81
N SER A 90 -18.90 8.62 11.30
CA SER A 90 -18.66 8.90 12.71
C SER A 90 -17.36 9.66 12.92
N SER A 91 -17.15 10.19 14.12
CA SER A 91 -15.86 10.79 14.46
C SER A 91 -14.78 9.71 14.57
N LEU A 92 -13.54 10.06 14.21
CA LEU A 92 -12.38 9.20 14.41
C LEU A 92 -12.24 8.75 15.88
N ARG A 93 -12.58 9.64 16.82
CA ARG A 93 -12.59 9.34 18.26
C ARG A 93 -13.58 8.21 18.60
N THR A 94 -14.76 8.19 17.98
CA THR A 94 -15.75 7.13 18.15
C THR A 94 -15.19 5.80 17.65
N LEU A 95 -14.60 5.79 16.46
CA LEU A 95 -13.99 4.60 15.87
C LEU A 95 -12.91 4.00 16.79
N ILE A 96 -11.99 4.84 17.29
CA ILE A 96 -10.92 4.40 18.19
C ILE A 96 -11.48 3.78 19.48
N ARG A 97 -12.50 4.40 20.09
CA ARG A 97 -13.15 3.87 21.29
C ARG A 97 -13.78 2.49 21.05
N VAL A 98 -14.47 2.32 19.93
CA VAL A 98 -15.09 1.04 19.56
C VAL A 98 -14.01 -0.02 19.29
N LEU A 99 -12.95 0.32 18.56
CA LEU A 99 -11.84 -0.59 18.29
C LEU A 99 -11.16 -1.08 19.59
N ARG A 100 -10.95 -0.19 20.57
CA ARG A 100 -10.40 -0.56 21.88
C ARG A 100 -11.32 -1.53 22.64
N VAL A 101 -12.64 -1.29 22.62
CA VAL A 101 -13.59 -2.21 23.26
C VAL A 101 -13.64 -3.58 22.57
N LEU A 102 -13.43 -3.61 21.25
CA LEU A 102 -13.35 -4.85 20.47
C LEU A 102 -11.96 -5.51 20.55
N GLY A 103 -10.94 -4.86 21.13
CA GLY A 103 -9.56 -5.36 21.23
C GLY A 103 -8.85 -5.44 19.88
N ARG A 104 -9.07 -4.43 19.00
CA ARG A 104 -8.48 -4.32 17.65
C ARG A 104 -7.79 -2.98 17.41
N GLU A 105 -7.32 -2.33 18.46
CA GLU A 105 -6.53 -1.11 18.39
C GLU A 105 -5.23 -1.27 17.58
N THR A 106 -4.63 -2.46 17.58
CA THR A 106 -3.43 -2.79 16.80
C THR A 106 -3.64 -2.67 15.29
N TRP A 107 -4.90 -2.67 14.81
CA TRP A 107 -5.18 -2.42 13.40
C TRP A 107 -4.75 -1.01 12.97
N LEU A 108 -4.79 -0.04 13.88
CA LEU A 108 -4.34 1.33 13.59
C LEU A 108 -2.84 1.38 13.24
N GLU A 109 -2.03 0.47 13.77
CA GLU A 109 -0.60 0.37 13.46
C GLU A 109 -0.36 -0.03 12.00
N THR A 110 -1.30 -0.76 11.39
CA THR A 110 -1.19 -1.19 9.98
C THR A 110 -1.39 -0.05 8.98
N ILE A 111 -1.96 1.08 9.42
CA ILE A 111 -2.22 2.24 8.56
C ILE A 111 -0.91 2.92 8.15
N ALA A 112 0.10 2.90 9.03
CA ALA A 112 1.43 3.44 8.74
C ALA A 112 2.42 2.27 8.66
N PRO A 113 2.81 1.79 7.47
CA PRO A 113 3.89 0.83 7.38
C PRO A 113 5.16 1.46 7.97
N VAL A 114 5.67 0.91 9.07
CA VAL A 114 7.01 1.23 9.54
C VAL A 114 7.96 0.80 8.44
N ALA A 115 8.62 1.77 7.80
CA ALA A 115 9.51 1.54 6.67
C ALA A 115 10.53 0.45 7.04
N THR A 116 10.29 -0.77 6.56
CA THR A 116 11.26 -1.86 6.67
C THR A 116 12.37 -1.50 5.69
N ILE A 117 13.58 -1.36 6.22
CA ILE A 117 14.82 -0.92 5.57
C ILE A 117 14.86 -1.31 4.10
N ASN A 118 15.02 -0.33 3.21
CA ASN A 118 15.20 -0.56 1.78
C ASN A 118 16.47 -1.42 1.54
N PRO A 119 16.37 -2.54 0.78
CA PRO A 119 17.50 -3.44 0.54
C PRO A 119 18.69 -2.79 -0.20
N GLU A 120 18.53 -1.59 -0.75
CA GLU A 120 19.64 -0.81 -1.33
C GLU A 120 20.63 -0.25 -0.30
N MET A 121 20.27 -0.20 0.98
CA MET A 121 21.18 0.26 2.04
C MET A 121 22.25 -0.79 2.41
N MET A 122 22.19 -1.99 1.84
CA MET A 122 23.03 -3.14 2.22
C MET A 122 24.03 -3.57 1.13
N VAL A 123 24.36 -2.71 0.17
CA VAL A 123 25.48 -2.95 -0.77
C VAL A 123 26.77 -2.31 -0.24
N PRO A 124 27.81 -3.09 0.08
CA PRO A 124 29.13 -2.53 0.34
C PRO A 124 29.60 -1.78 -0.91
N ARG A 125 29.91 -0.47 -0.79
CA ARG A 125 30.59 0.29 -1.84
C ARG A 125 31.89 -0.43 -2.18
N GLN A 126 31.91 -1.20 -3.27
CA GLN A 126 33.15 -1.71 -3.84
C GLN A 126 33.95 -0.50 -4.30
N ARG A 127 34.98 -0.17 -3.51
CA ARG A 127 35.94 0.88 -3.82
C ARG A 127 36.60 0.46 -5.13
N ALA A 128 36.29 1.16 -6.22
CA ALA A 128 36.92 0.91 -7.51
C ALA A 128 38.45 1.03 -7.35
N SER A 129 39.12 -0.11 -7.25
CA SER A 129 40.57 -0.18 -7.25
C SER A 129 41.03 0.24 -8.64
N LYS A 130 41.64 1.42 -8.73
CA LYS A 130 42.28 1.97 -9.92
C LYS A 130 43.12 0.89 -10.62
N LEU A 131 42.66 0.41 -11.77
CA LEU A 131 43.53 -0.30 -12.71
C LEU A 131 44.51 0.73 -13.28
N ARG A 132 45.72 0.77 -12.71
CA ARG A 132 46.85 1.52 -13.26
C ARG A 132 47.24 0.82 -14.56
N LEU A 133 46.74 1.32 -15.69
CA LEU A 133 47.22 0.94 -17.01
C LEU A 133 48.73 1.16 -17.05
N LYS A 134 49.49 0.06 -17.11
CA LYS A 134 50.92 0.07 -17.40
C LYS A 134 51.04 0.49 -18.86
N ARG A 135 51.62 1.66 -19.13
CA ARG A 135 51.98 2.05 -20.51
C ARG A 135 53.00 1.02 -21.03
N PRO A 136 52.82 0.47 -22.24
CA PRO A 136 53.85 -0.37 -22.85
C PRO A 136 55.05 0.51 -23.18
N ASP A 137 56.23 0.03 -22.79
CA ASP A 137 57.52 0.61 -23.18
C ASP A 137 57.76 0.33 -24.68
N ARG A 138 58.48 1.26 -25.31
CA ARG A 138 58.71 1.40 -26.76
C ARG A 138 59.53 0.25 -27.34
#